data_AF-A0AA42X4C7-F1
#
_entry.id   AF-A0AA42X4C7-F1
#
_cell.length_a   1.000
_cell.length_b   1.000
_cell.length_c   1.000
_cell.angle_alpha   90.00
_cell.angle_beta   90.00
_cell.angle_gamma   90.00
#
_symmetry.space_group_name_H-M   'P 1'
#
loop_
_entity.id
_entity.type
_entity.pdbx_description
1 polymer ?
#
loop_
_entity_poly.entity_id
_entity_poly.type
_entity_poly.pdbx_seq_one_letter_code
_entity_poly.pdbx_strand_id
1 'polypeptide(L)' 'DRWLMALRVQDALIAGASQREIAIALFGAERIPVDWRSASDSLRSRVRRLVREARILAGGRYRGLLGRHGPEKE' A
#
# COMPACT_ATOMS: atom_id res chain seq x y z
N ASP A 1 10.34 -4.76 -1.94
CA ASP A 1 9.06 -4.44 -2.62
C ASP A 1 7.92 -4.00 -1.71
N ARG A 2 7.46 -4.79 -0.73
CA ARG A 2 6.26 -4.46 0.08
C ARG A 2 6.33 -3.09 0.81
N TRP A 3 7.45 -2.75 1.44
CA TRP A 3 7.60 -1.46 2.14
C TRP A 3 7.60 -0.27 1.19
N LEU A 4 8.24 -0.42 0.02
CA LEU A 4 8.19 0.60 -1.03
C LEU A 4 6.75 0.81 -1.54
N MET A 5 5.97 -0.26 -1.70
CA MET A 5 4.54 -0.13 -2.04
C MET A 5 3.77 0.61 -0.95
N ALA A 6 4.02 0.31 0.33
CA ALA A 6 3.34 0.99 1.42
C ALA A 6 3.69 2.49 1.48
N LEU A 7 4.95 2.87 1.20
CA LEU A 7 5.35 4.27 1.08
C LEU A 7 4.64 4.97 -0.08
N ARG A 8 4.68 4.40 -1.29
CA ARG A 8 3.96 4.96 -2.46
C ARG A 8 2.46 5.12 -2.21
N VAL A 9 1.85 4.15 -1.52
CA VAL A 9 0.44 4.22 -1.13
C VAL A 9 0.21 5.34 -0.13
N GLN A 10 1.11 5.54 0.84
CA GLN A 10 1.01 6.64 1.79
C GLN A 10 1.10 7.99 1.08
N ASP A 11 2.04 8.16 0.15
CA ASP A 11 2.18 9.39 -0.63
C ASP A 11 0.91 9.68 -1.44
N ALA A 12 0.36 8.66 -2.09
CA ALA A 12 -0.89 8.79 -2.83
C ALA A 12 -2.09 9.12 -1.92
N LEU A 13 -2.17 8.56 -0.72
CA LEU A 13 -3.20 8.89 0.27
C LEU A 13 -3.08 10.34 0.75
N ILE A 14 -1.86 10.84 0.97
CA ILE A 14 -1.60 12.24 1.34
C ILE A 14 -2.02 13.18 0.19
N ALA A 15 -1.79 12.77 -1.06
CA ALA A 15 -2.23 13.49 -2.25
C ALA A 15 -3.76 13.41 -2.50
N GLY A 16 -4.53 12.72 -1.64
CA GLY A 16 -5.98 12.59 -1.77
C GLY A 16 -6.45 11.57 -2.80
N ALA A 17 -5.56 10.70 -3.30
CA ALA A 17 -5.91 9.69 -4.30
C ALA A 17 -6.91 8.66 -3.75
N SER A 18 -7.86 8.28 -4.58
CA SER A 18 -8.78 7.18 -4.33
C SER A 18 -8.08 5.82 -4.41
N GLN A 19 -8.69 4.79 -3.84
CA GLN A 19 -8.17 3.41 -3.95
C GLN A 19 -8.07 2.94 -5.41
N ARG A 20 -8.92 3.44 -6.31
CA ARG A 20 -8.86 3.10 -7.74
C ARG A 20 -7.63 3.73 -8.40
N GLU A 21 -7.38 5.01 -8.14
CA GLU A 21 -6.19 5.70 -8.66
C GLU A 21 -4.89 5.08 -8.12
N ILE A 22 -4.87 4.71 -6.84
CA ILE A 22 -3.76 3.95 -6.24
C ILE A 22 -3.58 2.61 -6.98
N ALA A 23 -4.67 1.89 -7.28
CA ALA A 23 -4.59 0.63 -8.00
C ALA A 23 -4.04 0.81 -9.42
N ILE A 24 -4.49 1.84 -10.14
CA ILE A 24 -4.00 2.18 -11.49
C ILE A 24 -2.51 2.52 -11.45
N ALA A 25 -2.07 3.35 -10.51
CA ALA A 25 -0.68 3.74 -10.38
C ALA A 25 0.25 2.56 -10.03
N LEU A 26 -0.24 1.58 -9.25
CA LEU A 26 0.57 0.43 -8.82
C LEU A 26 0.56 -0.75 -9.80
N PHE A 27 -0.54 -0.96 -10.52
CA PHE A 27 -0.75 -2.17 -11.32
C PHE A 27 -0.99 -1.88 -12.81
N GLY A 28 -1.11 -0.62 -13.21
CA GLY A 28 -1.43 -0.21 -14.58
C GLY A 28 -2.93 -0.19 -14.86
N ALA A 29 -3.38 0.76 -15.68
CA ALA A 29 -4.79 0.94 -16.02
C ALA A 29 -5.40 -0.29 -16.70
N GLU A 30 -4.61 -0.98 -17.53
CA GLU A 30 -5.02 -2.17 -18.31
C GLU A 30 -5.55 -3.31 -17.42
N ARG A 31 -5.08 -3.37 -16.16
CA ARG A 31 -5.42 -4.42 -15.20
C ARG A 31 -6.56 -4.02 -14.27
N ILE A 32 -6.99 -2.76 -14.30
CA ILE A 32 -8.03 -2.23 -13.41
C ILE A 32 -9.33 -2.13 -14.21
N PRO A 33 -10.35 -2.94 -13.89
CA PRO A 33 -11.63 -2.88 -14.57
C PRO A 33 -12.24 -1.48 -14.50
N VAL A 34 -12.92 -1.08 -15.59
CA VAL A 34 -13.72 0.14 -15.63
C VAL A 34 -14.76 0.11 -14.51
N ASP A 35 -15.42 -1.03 -14.34
CA ASP A 35 -16.30 -1.28 -13.19
C ASP A 35 -15.51 -1.76 -11.96
N TRP A 36 -14.68 -0.87 -11.42
CA TRP A 36 -13.88 -1.10 -10.22
C TRP A 36 -14.72 -1.42 -8.98
N ARG A 37 -16.04 -1.20 -9.00
CA ARG A 37 -16.93 -1.52 -7.86
C ARG A 37 -17.51 -2.92 -7.99
N SER A 38 -17.75 -3.41 -9.20
CA SER A 38 -18.33 -4.75 -9.41
C SER A 38 -17.30 -5.83 -9.76
N ALA A 39 -16.18 -5.48 -10.40
CA ALA A 39 -15.18 -6.45 -10.85
C ALA A 39 -13.96 -6.55 -9.92
N SER A 40 -13.57 -7.79 -9.61
CA SER A 40 -12.28 -8.20 -9.02
C SER A 40 -12.08 -7.92 -7.52
N ASP A 41 -12.66 -8.79 -6.68
CA ASP A 41 -12.46 -8.76 -5.22
C ASP A 41 -11.00 -8.91 -4.78
N SER A 42 -10.19 -9.66 -5.53
CA SER A 42 -8.79 -9.93 -5.17
C SER A 42 -7.89 -8.69 -5.27
N LEU A 43 -7.99 -7.91 -6.35
CA LEU A 43 -7.22 -6.67 -6.53
C LEU A 43 -7.68 -5.59 -5.54
N ARG A 44 -8.99 -5.44 -5.35
CA ARG A 44 -9.54 -4.49 -4.38
C ARG A 44 -9.12 -4.84 -2.96
N SER A 45 -9.17 -6.12 -2.59
CA SER A 45 -8.68 -6.62 -1.30
C SER A 45 -7.19 -6.35 -1.11
N ARG A 46 -6.36 -6.58 -2.14
CA ARG A 46 -4.94 -6.28 -2.12
C ARG A 46 -4.67 -4.78 -1.89
N VAL A 47 -5.37 -3.90 -2.61
CA VAL A 47 -5.25 -2.44 -2.44
C VAL A 47 -5.68 -2.00 -1.04
N ARG A 48 -6.82 -2.51 -0.53
CA ARG A 48 -7.30 -2.23 0.82
C ARG A 48 -6.28 -2.64 1.89
N ARG A 49 -5.62 -3.78 1.70
CA ARG A 49 -4.57 -4.26 2.60
C ARG A 49 -3.36 -3.34 2.56
N LEU A 50 -2.90 -2.93 1.38
CA LEU A 50 -1.81 -1.96 1.24
C LEU A 50 -2.13 -0.62 1.89
N VAL A 51 -3.35 -0.09 1.70
CA VAL A 51 -3.82 1.14 2.36
C VAL A 51 -3.83 1.01 3.88
N ARG A 52 -4.30 -0.13 4.40
CA ARG A 52 -4.27 -0.39 5.85
C ARG A 52 -2.82 -0.45 6.36
N GLU A 53 -1.94 -1.14 5.66
CA GLU A 53 -0.52 -1.25 6.03
C GLU A 53 0.20 0.10 5.99
N ALA A 54 -0.02 0.91 4.95
CA ALA A 54 0.52 2.26 4.83
C ALA A 54 0.11 3.14 6.02
N ARG A 55 -1.19 3.16 6.37
CA ARG A 55 -1.69 3.91 7.53
C ARG A 55 -1.10 3.43 8.86
N ILE A 56 -0.96 2.13 9.04
CA ILE A 56 -0.35 1.55 10.25
C ILE A 56 1.11 2.01 10.38
N LEU A 57 1.87 1.95 9.28
CA LEU A 57 3.27 2.38 9.26
C LEU A 57 3.35 3.88 9.55
N ALA A 58 2.58 4.71 8.84
CA ALA A 58 2.54 6.16 9.04
C ALA A 58 2.15 6.55 10.47
N GLY A 59 1.30 5.75 11.13
CA GLY A 59 0.95 5.88 12.55
C GLY A 59 2.05 5.52 13.55
N GLY A 60 3.31 5.37 13.11
CA GLY A 60 4.46 5.16 13.98
C GLY A 60 4.93 3.71 14.09
N ARG A 61 4.22 2.74 13.51
CA ARG A 61 4.63 1.32 13.55
C ARG A 61 5.85 1.01 12.69
N TYR A 62 6.29 1.93 11.83
CA TYR A 62 7.58 1.80 11.13
C TYR A 62 8.76 1.60 12.10
N ARG A 63 8.66 2.09 13.35
CA ARG A 63 9.68 1.87 14.40
C ARG A 63 9.91 0.39 14.70
N GLY A 64 8.90 -0.46 14.54
CA GLY A 64 9.05 -1.91 14.68
C GLY A 64 9.91 -2.56 13.59
N LEU A 65 10.12 -1.87 12.46
CA LEU A 65 11.07 -2.31 11.42
C LEU A 65 12.52 -2.08 11.86
N LEU A 66 12.78 -1.04 12.64
CA LEU A 66 14.10 -0.73 13.18
C LEU A 66 14.54 -1.76 14.23
N GLY A 67 13.61 -2.29 15.02
CA GLY A 67 13.88 -3.34 16.02
C GLY A 67 14.18 -4.73 15.45
N ARG A 68 13.95 -4.96 14.13
CA ARG A 68 14.32 -6.22 13.44
C ARG A 68 15.72 -6.20 12.84
N HIS A 69 16.47 -5.12 13.07
CA HIS A 69 17.87 -4.91 12.68
C HIS A 69 18.65 -4.41 13.91
N GLY A 70 18.47 -5.07 15.06
CA GLY A 70 19.41 -4.91 16.17
C GLY A 70 20.75 -5.52 15.77
N PRO A 71 21.90 -4.96 16.19
CA PRO A 71 23.21 -5.38 15.72
C PRO A 71 23.38 -6.88 15.94
N GLU A 72 23.83 -7.59 14.90
CA GLU A 72 24.44 -8.91 15.05
C GLU A 72 25.51 -8.76 16.12
N LYS A 73 25.31 -9.43 17.26
CA LYS A 73 26.36 -9.51 18.28
C LYS A 73 27.44 -10.42 17.69
N GLU A 74 28.60 -9.80 17.53
CA GLU A 74 29.91 -10.36 17.22
C GLU A 74 30.20 -11.71 17.90
#